data_AF-A0A926BYJ9-F1
#
_entry.id   AF-A0A926BYJ9-F1
#
_cell.length_a   1.000
_cell.length_b   1.000
_cell.length_c   1.000
_cell.angle_alpha   90.00
_cell.angle_beta   90.00
_cell.angle_gamma   90.00
#
_symmetry.space_group_name_H-M   'P 1'
#
loop_
_entity.id
_entity.type
_entity.pdbx_description
1 polymer ?
#
loop_
_entity_poly.entity_id
_entity_poly.type
_entity_poly.pdbx_seq_one_letter_code
_entity_poly.pdbx_strand_id
1 'polypeptide(L)'
;MKGNATMLKAEALLRFVCYTSPDRKCAAVMGDDCWVDKQTALGSKFALNTEHDLTFLLGDRESSRYTVAMLPLIRRVVDPRGSGNPVVHVTIYLARTAELALFASVEELTLTDVRNSMLRLDE
;
A
#
# COMPACT_ATOMS: atom_id res chain seq x y z
N MET A 1 -1.81 -29.65 -23.83
CA MET A 1 -1.46 -29.15 -22.49
C MET A 1 -2.57 -28.24 -22.02
N LYS A 2 -3.39 -28.67 -21.05
CA LYS A 2 -4.41 -27.81 -20.43
C LYS A 2 -3.73 -27.06 -19.29
N GLY A 3 -3.49 -25.76 -19.46
CA GLY A 3 -3.06 -24.91 -18.38
C GLY A 3 -4.20 -24.79 -17.37
N ASN A 4 -4.05 -25.40 -16.19
CA ASN A 4 -4.93 -25.13 -15.07
C ASN A 4 -4.66 -23.70 -14.61
N ALA A 5 -5.47 -22.75 -15.07
CA ALA A 5 -5.47 -21.40 -14.56
C ALA A 5 -6.00 -21.45 -13.13
N THR A 6 -5.10 -21.51 -12.15
CA THR A 6 -5.45 -21.32 -10.74
C THR A 6 -5.87 -19.87 -10.58
N MET A 7 -7.17 -19.60 -10.45
CA MET A 7 -7.63 -18.29 -10.01
C MET A 7 -7.03 -18.02 -8.63
N LEU A 8 -6.14 -17.03 -8.54
CA LEU A 8 -5.65 -16.54 -7.26
C LEU A 8 -6.86 -16.00 -6.48
N LYS A 9 -7.14 -16.60 -5.33
CA LYS A 9 -8.21 -16.13 -4.47
C LYS A 9 -7.83 -14.75 -3.94
N ALA A 10 -8.67 -13.76 -4.20
CA ALA A 10 -8.57 -12.45 -3.58
C ALA A 10 -8.67 -12.60 -2.05
N GLU A 11 -7.60 -12.23 -1.34
CA GLU A 11 -7.42 -12.55 0.08
C GLU A 11 -6.95 -11.35 0.91
N ALA A 12 -6.53 -10.27 0.27
CA ALA A 12 -6.08 -9.04 0.92
C ALA A 12 -6.70 -7.82 0.25
N LEU A 13 -6.89 -6.77 1.05
CA LEU A 13 -7.25 -5.43 0.61
C LEU A 13 -5.98 -4.60 0.47
N LEU A 14 -5.85 -3.91 -0.65
CA LEU A 14 -4.74 -3.03 -0.94
C LEU A 14 -5.28 -1.61 -1.15
N ARG A 15 -4.75 -0.65 -0.38
CA ARG A 15 -5.12 0.76 -0.43
C ARG A 15 -3.94 1.59 -0.89
N PHE A 16 -4.18 2.51 -1.82
CA PHE A 16 -3.18 3.49 -2.24
C PHE A 16 -3.46 4.86 -1.64
N VAL A 17 -2.44 5.43 -1.00
CA VAL A 17 -2.46 6.77 -0.41
C VAL A 17 -1.31 7.56 -1.03
N CYS A 18 -1.58 8.73 -1.59
CA CYS A 18 -0.53 9.59 -2.13
C CYS A 18 -0.29 10.77 -1.19
N TYR A 19 0.96 11.07 -0.88
CA TYR A 19 1.29 12.32 -0.22
C TYR A 19 0.98 13.50 -1.13
N THR A 20 0.40 14.55 -0.55
CA THR A 20 0.04 15.80 -1.24
C THR A 20 0.88 16.98 -0.78
N SER A 21 1.74 16.78 0.23
CA SER A 21 2.68 17.79 0.73
C SER A 21 4.08 17.20 0.93
N PRO A 22 5.15 17.93 0.58
CA PRO A 22 6.54 17.46 0.71
C PRO A 22 6.94 17.03 2.13
N ASP A 23 6.32 17.61 3.16
CA ASP A 23 6.54 17.29 4.56
C ASP A 23 5.82 16.00 5.03
N ARG A 24 5.13 15.30 4.11
CA ARG A 24 4.39 14.04 4.35
C ARG A 24 3.31 14.16 5.43
N LYS A 25 2.87 15.37 5.78
CA LYS A 25 1.79 15.60 6.75
C LYS A 25 0.41 15.45 6.14
N CYS A 26 0.30 15.71 4.84
CA CYS A 26 -0.95 15.58 4.11
C CYS A 26 -0.83 14.42 3.11
N ALA A 27 -1.84 13.55 3.13
CA ALA A 27 -1.95 12.46 2.17
C ALA A 27 -3.43 12.22 1.85
N ALA A 28 -3.70 11.81 0.61
CA ALA A 28 -5.04 11.55 0.10
C ALA A 28 -5.15 10.09 -0.36
N VAL A 29 -6.30 9.47 -0.10
CA VAL A 29 -6.62 8.16 -0.65
C VAL A 29 -6.92 8.32 -2.14
N MET A 30 -6.26 7.51 -2.97
CA MET A 30 -6.30 7.66 -4.43
C MET A 30 -7.43 6.87 -5.11
N GLY A 31 -8.26 6.16 -4.34
CA GLY A 31 -9.37 5.37 -4.85
C GLY A 31 -9.87 4.36 -3.83
N ASP A 32 -10.77 3.48 -4.26
CA ASP A 32 -11.29 2.41 -3.41
C ASP A 32 -10.23 1.33 -3.14
N ASP A 33 -10.42 0.59 -2.05
CA ASP A 33 -9.58 -0.56 -1.74
C ASP A 33 -9.75 -1.63 -2.82
N CYS A 34 -8.63 -2.17 -3.29
CA CYS A 34 -8.64 -3.23 -4.29
C CYS A 34 -8.35 -4.58 -3.65
N TRP A 35 -9.13 -5.59 -4.07
CA TRP A 35 -8.90 -6.97 -3.67
C TRP A 35 -7.79 -7.57 -4.50
N VAL A 36 -6.76 -8.08 -3.82
CA VAL A 36 -5.60 -8.72 -4.44
C VAL A 36 -5.29 -10.04 -3.73
N ASP A 37 -4.46 -10.87 -4.37
CA ASP A 37 -3.90 -12.04 -3.71
C ASP A 37 -2.84 -11.64 -2.66
N LYS A 38 -2.54 -12.54 -1.71
CA LYS A 38 -1.57 -12.27 -0.64
C LYS A 38 -0.16 -12.04 -1.14
N GLN A 39 0.26 -12.68 -2.23
CA GLN A 39 1.62 -12.52 -2.77
C GLN A 39 1.79 -11.11 -3.35
N THR A 40 0.77 -10.59 -4.02
CA THR A 40 0.74 -9.20 -4.50
C THR A 40 0.75 -8.21 -3.34
N ALA A 41 -0.05 -8.45 -2.29
CA ALA A 41 -0.16 -7.53 -1.15
C ALA A 41 1.08 -7.52 -0.24
N LEU A 42 1.69 -8.67 0.01
CA LEU A 42 2.77 -8.85 0.99
C LEU A 42 4.13 -9.13 0.37
N GLY A 43 4.19 -9.34 -0.94
CA GLY A 43 5.44 -9.56 -1.67
C GLY A 43 6.18 -8.27 -1.96
N SER A 44 7.25 -8.37 -2.75
CA SER A 44 8.13 -7.27 -3.07
C SER A 44 7.57 -6.27 -4.08
N LYS A 45 6.39 -6.53 -4.65
CA LYS A 45 5.80 -5.69 -5.70
C LYS A 45 5.71 -4.22 -5.26
N PHE A 46 5.25 -3.97 -4.04
CA PHE A 46 5.13 -2.62 -3.48
C PHE A 46 6.15 -2.37 -2.36
N ALA A 47 7.36 -2.89 -2.50
CA ALA A 47 8.44 -2.60 -1.56
C ALA A 47 8.84 -1.11 -1.62
N LEU A 48 9.47 -0.60 -0.56
CA LEU A 48 10.01 0.76 -0.50
C LEU A 48 10.87 1.06 -1.74
N ASN A 49 10.75 2.27 -2.28
CA ASN A 49 11.47 2.77 -3.46
C ASN A 49 11.16 2.03 -4.78
N THR A 50 10.18 1.12 -4.81
CA THR A 50 9.69 0.58 -6.08
C THR A 50 8.84 1.61 -6.81
N GLU A 51 8.90 1.59 -8.14
CA GLU A 51 8.20 2.53 -9.00
C GLU A 51 7.10 1.83 -9.80
N HIS A 52 5.97 2.52 -9.97
CA HIS A 52 4.77 1.98 -10.60
C HIS A 52 4.08 3.03 -11.46
N ASP A 53 3.70 2.63 -12.66
CA ASP A 53 2.75 3.40 -13.46
C ASP A 53 1.34 3.08 -12.98
N LEU A 54 0.69 4.06 -12.35
CA LEU A 54 -0.65 3.90 -11.76
C LEU A 54 -1.60 4.93 -12.35
N THR A 55 -2.83 4.49 -12.56
CA THR A 55 -3.95 5.34 -12.96
C THR A 55 -5.01 5.25 -11.89
N PHE A 56 -5.45 6.40 -11.40
CA PHE A 56 -6.43 6.50 -10.33
C PHE A 56 -7.70 7.18 -10.85
N LEU A 57 -8.87 6.70 -10.41
CA LEU A 57 -10.15 7.27 -10.83
C LEU A 57 -10.44 8.63 -10.15
N LEU A 58 -9.84 8.87 -8.98
CA LEU A 58 -9.88 10.13 -8.24
C LEU A 58 -8.53 10.85 -8.41
N GLY A 59 -8.50 11.93 -9.20
CA GLY A 59 -7.31 12.74 -9.45
C GLY A 59 -7.01 12.96 -10.94
N ASP A 60 -5.73 13.19 -11.27
CA ASP A 60 -5.25 13.28 -12.64
C ASP A 60 -5.64 12.00 -13.38
N ARG A 61 -6.46 12.15 -14.43
CA ARG A 61 -6.95 11.03 -15.26
C ARG A 61 -5.84 10.40 -16.12
N GLU A 62 -4.62 10.93 -16.04
CA GLU A 62 -3.45 10.46 -16.75
C GLU A 62 -2.63 9.51 -15.88
N SER A 63 -2.21 8.39 -16.47
CA SER A 63 -1.27 7.47 -15.83
C SER A 63 -0.03 8.25 -15.41
N SER A 64 0.25 8.22 -14.11
CA SER A 64 1.40 8.91 -13.53
C SER A 64 2.34 7.88 -12.91
N ARG A 65 3.64 8.21 -12.90
CA ARG A 65 4.66 7.38 -12.26
C ARG A 65 4.74 7.73 -10.78
N TYR A 66 4.56 6.73 -9.94
CA TYR A 66 4.61 6.84 -8.49
C TYR A 66 5.73 5.98 -7.91
N THR A 67 6.34 6.47 -6.85
CA THR A 67 7.32 5.73 -6.05
C THR A 67 6.73 5.41 -4.68
N VAL A 68 6.93 4.19 -4.20
CA VAL A 68 6.56 3.81 -2.83
C VAL A 68 7.45 4.56 -1.85
N ALA A 69 6.87 5.49 -1.10
CA ALA A 69 7.58 6.50 -0.33
C ALA A 69 7.85 6.10 1.14
N MET A 70 7.22 5.03 1.62
CA MET A 70 7.50 4.42 2.93
C MET A 70 7.20 2.91 2.90
N LEU A 71 7.65 2.19 3.93
CA LEU A 71 7.30 0.77 4.09
C LEU A 71 5.76 0.59 4.14
N PRO A 72 5.21 -0.39 3.39
CA PRO A 72 3.78 -0.69 3.44
C PRO A 72 3.28 -0.93 4.87
N LEU A 73 2.17 -0.29 5.20
CA LEU A 73 1.54 -0.47 6.50
C LEU A 73 0.56 -1.64 6.42
N ILE A 74 0.84 -2.69 7.18
CA ILE A 74 0.05 -3.93 7.18
C ILE A 74 -0.81 -3.98 8.45
N ARG A 75 -2.12 -4.22 8.30
CA ARG A 75 -3.07 -4.38 9.39
C ARG A 75 -4.04 -5.53 9.13
N ARG A 76 -4.73 -5.97 10.17
CA ARG A 76 -5.92 -6.83 10.03
C ARG A 76 -7.17 -5.99 10.24
N VAL A 77 -8.14 -6.12 9.35
CA VAL A 77 -9.44 -5.43 9.43
C VAL A 77 -10.56 -6.43 9.27
N VAL A 78 -11.76 -6.10 9.72
CA VAL A 78 -12.95 -6.93 9.46
C VAL A 78 -13.25 -6.90 7.95
N ASP A 79 -13.55 -8.06 7.35
CA ASP A 79 -13.93 -8.14 5.93
C ASP A 79 -15.10 -7.20 5.64
N PRO A 80 -14.92 -6.18 4.77
CA PRO A 80 -15.97 -5.21 4.46
C PRO A 80 -17.16 -5.84 3.71
N ARG A 81 -17.02 -7.08 3.21
CA ARG A 81 -18.12 -7.83 2.59
C ARG A 81 -19.02 -8.54 3.61
N GLY A 82 -18.77 -8.35 4.91
CA GLY A 82 -19.66 -8.83 5.97
C GLY A 82 -19.45 -10.28 6.40
N SER A 83 -18.34 -10.92 6.01
CA SER A 83 -18.03 -12.30 6.44
C SER A 83 -17.63 -12.41 7.91
N GLY A 84 -17.34 -11.28 8.57
CA GLY A 84 -16.86 -11.21 9.95
C GLY A 84 -15.41 -11.70 10.15
N ASN A 85 -14.83 -12.35 9.15
CA ASN A 85 -13.46 -12.84 9.21
C ASN A 85 -12.46 -11.68 9.04
N PRO A 86 -11.33 -11.71 9.76
CA PRO A 86 -10.28 -10.73 9.56
C PRO A 86 -9.62 -10.94 8.19
N VAL A 87 -9.38 -9.84 7.48
CA VAL A 87 -8.65 -9.81 6.22
C VAL A 87 -7.41 -8.92 6.37
N VAL A 88 -6.37 -9.26 5.62
CA VAL A 88 -5.15 -8.45 5.57
C VAL A 88 -5.46 -7.19 4.78
N HIS A 89 -5.12 -6.03 5.34
CA HIS A 89 -5.23 -4.74 4.70
C HIS A 89 -3.85 -4.10 4.64
N VAL A 90 -3.40 -3.76 3.44
CA VAL A 90 -2.08 -3.20 3.18
C VAL A 90 -2.24 -1.81 2.59
N THR A 91 -1.70 -0.79 3.27
CA THR A 91 -1.67 0.58 2.77
C THR A 91 -0.31 0.88 2.15
N ILE A 92 -0.33 1.23 0.87
CA ILE A 92 0.84 1.67 0.11
C ILE A 92 0.83 3.20 0.06
N TYR A 93 1.85 3.82 0.63
CA TYR A 93 2.04 5.26 0.52
C TYR A 93 2.94 5.59 -0.66
N LEU A 94 2.46 6.49 -1.48
CA LEU A 94 3.04 6.89 -2.75
C LEU A 94 3.45 8.35 -2.71
N ALA A 95 4.48 8.67 -3.49
CA ALA A 95 4.78 10.02 -3.94
C ALA A 95 4.86 9.99 -5.46
N ARG A 96 4.49 11.10 -6.13
CA ARG A 96 4.76 11.25 -7.57
C ARG A 96 6.26 11.22 -7.77
N THR A 97 6.78 10.41 -8.69
CA THR A 97 8.22 10.23 -8.87
C THR A 97 8.91 11.56 -9.24
N ALA A 98 8.26 12.42 -10.03
CA ALA A 98 8.76 13.75 -10.38
C ALA A 98 8.92 14.69 -9.17
N GLU A 99 8.16 14.46 -8.10
CA GLU A 99 8.16 15.26 -6.89
C GLU A 99 8.95 14.60 -5.76
N LEU A 100 9.47 13.38 -5.97
CA LEU A 100 10.13 12.58 -4.93
C LEU A 100 11.27 13.34 -4.24
N ALA A 101 12.02 14.14 -5.00
CA ALA A 101 13.11 14.98 -4.48
C ALA A 101 12.64 16.07 -3.51
N LEU A 102 11.36 16.46 -3.54
CA LEU A 102 10.77 17.43 -2.61
C LEU A 102 10.45 16.77 -1.27
N PHE A 103 10.14 15.47 -1.28
CA PHE A 103 9.89 14.73 -0.05
C PHE A 103 11.22 14.49 0.62
N ALA A 104 11.55 15.31 1.62
CA ALA A 104 12.74 15.17 2.44
C ALA A 104 12.98 13.69 2.76
N SER A 105 14.23 13.24 2.60
CA SER A 105 14.66 11.89 2.92
C SER A 105 14.41 11.65 4.40
N VAL A 106 13.21 11.19 4.74
CA VAL A 106 12.96 10.64 6.05
C VAL A 106 13.80 9.38 6.07
N GLU A 107 14.93 9.48 6.78
CA GLU A 107 15.69 8.35 7.26
C GLU A 107 14.71 7.25 7.66
N GLU A 108 14.87 6.12 6.98
CA GLU A 108 14.53 4.78 7.44
C GLU A 108 13.86 4.80 8.81
N LEU A 109 12.52 4.71 8.84
CA LEU A 109 11.86 4.12 10.01
C LEU A 109 12.35 2.68 10.03
N THR A 110 13.50 2.49 10.70
CA THR A 110 14.13 1.21 10.86
C THR A 110 13.10 0.25 11.46
N LEU A 111 13.21 -1.03 11.11
CA LEU A 111 12.38 -2.13 11.61
C LEU A 111 12.17 -2.14 13.14
N THR A 112 13.00 -1.40 13.89
CA THR A 112 12.89 -1.11 15.31
C THR A 112 11.55 -0.50 15.72
N ASP A 113 10.98 0.43 14.94
CA ASP A 113 9.74 1.13 15.32
C ASP A 113 8.48 0.30 15.04
N VAL A 114 8.54 -0.58 14.05
CA VAL A 114 7.46 -1.55 13.75
C VAL A 114 7.39 -2.63 14.82
N ARG A 115 8.53 -3.08 15.36
CA ARG A 115 8.56 -4.08 16.44
C ARG A 115 7.92 -3.57 17.73
N ASN A 116 8.07 -2.30 18.07
CA ASN A 116 7.42 -1.70 19.25
C ASN A 116 5.91 -1.47 19.07
N SER A 117 5.43 -1.33 17.83
CA SER A 117 4.00 -1.19 17.54
C SER A 117 3.25 -2.54 17.52
N MET A 118 3.96 -3.65 17.25
CA MET A 118 3.39 -5.00 17.31
C MET A 118 3.31 -5.59 18.72
N LEU A 119 4.12 -5.12 19.67
CA LEU A 119 4.13 -5.61 21.05
C LEU A 119 3.05 -4.97 21.95
N ARG A 120 2.20 -4.09 21.42
CA ARG A 120 1.11 -3.44 22.17
C ARG A 120 -0.29 -3.93 21.78
N LEU A 121 -0.39 -5.06 21.07
CA LEU A 121 -1.67 -5.69 20.73
C LEU A 121 -2.03 -6.88 21.64
N ASP A 122 -1.21 -7.16 22.65
CA ASP A 122 -1.40 -8.24 23.63
C ASP A 122 -1.44 -7.73 25.09
N GLU A 123 -1.91 -6.50 25.33
CA GLU A 123 -2.33 -6.02 26.67
C GLU A 123 -3.83 -5.68 26.70
#